data_AF-A0A7X5VHY0-F1
#
_entry.id   AF-A0A7X5VHY0-F1
#
_cell.length_a   1.000
_cell.length_b   1.000
_cell.length_c   1.000
_cell.angle_alpha   90.00
_cell.angle_beta   90.00
_cell.angle_gamma   90.00
#
_symmetry.space_group_name_H-M   'P 1'
#
loop_
_entity.id
_entity.type
_entity.pdbx_description
1 polymer ?
#
loop_
_entity_poly.entity_id
_entity_poly.type
_entity_poly.pdbx_seq_one_letter_code
_entity_poly.pdbx_strand_id
1 'polypeptide(L)'
;MRGLATIAVLVSSGQHDELGYYVDKALDDGLTAGEISETITHLAFYSGWQNAMEAVPVVADVFKKRRIGTDQLPEANPELFPQDEAAEADRAANVQRQYGEVSQGVVDDTPNVLFNDLWLRPGLKLRDRSLVGPQPCRLLHRLAESLHCHASHPQRRQLGVRAAAAIPQPTSSVYARRAGVTLA
;
A
#
# COMPACT_ATOMS: atom_id res chain seq x y z
N MET A 1 9.72 1.66 -15.72
CA MET A 1 8.34 2.24 -15.70
C MET A 1 7.35 1.54 -16.65
N ARG A 2 7.70 1.17 -17.90
CA ARG A 2 6.73 0.49 -18.79
C ARG A 2 6.37 -0.95 -18.36
N GLY A 3 7.34 -1.73 -17.86
CA GLY A 3 7.11 -3.12 -17.45
C GLY A 3 6.13 -3.31 -16.30
N LEU A 4 6.17 -2.43 -15.28
CA LEU A 4 5.30 -2.52 -14.10
C LEU A 4 3.83 -2.25 -14.45
N ALA A 5 3.55 -1.29 -15.32
CA ALA A 5 2.21 -1.03 -15.82
C ALA A 5 1.66 -2.23 -16.63
N THR A 6 2.51 -2.88 -17.44
CA THR A 6 2.10 -4.08 -18.18
C THR A 6 1.77 -5.24 -17.26
N ILE A 7 2.61 -5.51 -16.24
CA ILE A 7 2.33 -6.53 -15.23
C ILE A 7 1.00 -6.24 -14.53
N ALA A 8 0.76 -4.99 -14.14
CA ALA A 8 -0.48 -4.60 -13.48
C ALA A 8 -1.72 -4.85 -14.34
N VAL A 9 -1.66 -4.52 -15.64
CA VAL A 9 -2.76 -4.76 -16.58
C VAL A 9 -3.03 -6.26 -16.74
N LEU A 10 -1.98 -7.07 -16.91
CA LEU A 10 -2.12 -8.52 -17.12
C LEU A 10 -2.72 -9.20 -15.89
N VAL A 11 -2.20 -8.87 -14.70
CA VAL A 11 -2.73 -9.41 -13.43
C VAL A 11 -4.18 -8.95 -13.23
N SER A 12 -4.48 -7.67 -13.43
CA SER A 12 -5.85 -7.16 -13.22
C SER A 12 -6.87 -7.69 -14.24
N SER A 13 -6.40 -8.11 -15.42
CA SER A 13 -7.26 -8.66 -16.48
C SER A 13 -7.35 -10.18 -16.47
N GLY A 14 -6.68 -10.87 -15.52
CA GLY A 14 -6.62 -12.33 -15.47
C GLY A 14 -5.82 -12.98 -16.61
N GLN A 15 -5.01 -12.21 -17.34
CA GLN A 15 -4.24 -12.68 -18.49
C GLN A 15 -2.89 -13.25 -18.05
N HIS A 16 -2.94 -14.41 -17.39
CA HIS A 16 -1.75 -15.02 -16.78
C HIS A 16 -0.86 -15.80 -17.75
N ASP A 17 -1.36 -16.15 -18.94
CA ASP A 17 -0.60 -16.90 -19.96
C ASP A 17 0.63 -16.13 -20.47
N GLU A 18 0.51 -14.81 -20.62
CA GLU A 18 1.60 -13.94 -21.08
C GLU A 18 2.41 -13.34 -19.91
N LEU A 19 1.89 -13.43 -18.68
CA LEU A 19 2.47 -12.78 -17.50
C LEU A 19 3.93 -13.21 -17.27
N GLY A 20 4.24 -14.50 -17.43
CA GLY A 20 5.59 -15.02 -17.22
C GLY A 20 6.63 -14.35 -18.12
N TYR A 21 6.30 -14.11 -19.40
CA TYR A 21 7.18 -13.43 -20.35
C TYR A 21 7.43 -11.98 -19.94
N TYR A 22 6.39 -11.25 -19.55
CA TYR A 22 6.51 -9.85 -19.18
C TYR A 22 7.20 -9.64 -17.82
N VAL A 23 7.05 -10.58 -16.88
CA VAL A 23 7.81 -10.60 -15.62
C VAL A 23 9.30 -10.81 -15.91
N ASP A 24 9.63 -11.79 -16.74
CA ASP A 24 11.02 -12.07 -17.14
C ASP A 24 11.66 -10.84 -17.80
N LYS A 25 10.96 -10.24 -18.77
CA LYS A 25 11.37 -9.00 -19.42
C LYS A 25 11.51 -7.83 -18.44
N ALA A 26 10.60 -7.69 -17.47
CA ALA A 26 10.65 -6.59 -16.51
C ALA A 26 11.89 -6.70 -15.61
N LEU A 27 12.28 -7.92 -15.23
CA LEU A 27 13.51 -8.19 -14.48
C LEU A 27 14.77 -7.83 -15.31
N ASP A 28 14.76 -8.08 -16.62
CA ASP A 28 15.85 -7.64 -17.52
C ASP A 28 15.92 -6.12 -17.67
N ASP A 29 14.76 -5.46 -17.67
CA ASP A 29 14.66 -4.00 -17.74
C ASP A 29 15.02 -3.33 -16.38
N GLY A 30 15.46 -4.10 -15.38
CA GLY A 30 15.97 -3.63 -14.09
C GLY A 30 14.92 -3.48 -12.99
N LEU A 31 13.71 -4.01 -13.18
CA LEU A 31 12.72 -4.10 -12.12
C LEU A 31 13.15 -5.15 -11.09
N THR A 32 12.94 -4.87 -9.80
CA THR A 32 13.32 -5.80 -8.73
C THR A 32 12.23 -6.82 -8.45
N ALA A 33 12.62 -7.99 -7.94
CA ALA A 33 11.66 -9.00 -7.46
C ALA A 33 10.75 -8.44 -6.35
N GLY A 34 11.30 -7.56 -5.50
CA GLY A 34 10.56 -6.85 -4.46
C GLY A 34 9.43 -5.99 -5.01
N GLU A 35 9.70 -5.19 -6.04
CA GLU A 35 8.69 -4.33 -6.68
C GLU A 35 7.56 -5.16 -7.32
N ILE A 36 7.90 -6.30 -7.95
CA ILE A 36 6.91 -7.21 -8.54
C ILE A 36 6.04 -7.85 -7.45
N SER A 37 6.66 -8.32 -6.36
CA SER A 37 5.96 -8.91 -5.22
C SER A 37 5.01 -7.91 -4.55
N GLU A 38 5.44 -6.68 -4.33
CA GLU A 38 4.58 -5.62 -3.80
C GLU A 38 3.47 -5.23 -4.75
N THR A 39 3.72 -5.27 -6.07
CA THR A 39 2.68 -5.01 -7.07
C THR A 39 1.57 -6.05 -6.98
N ILE A 40 1.90 -7.35 -6.87
CA ILE A 40 0.92 -8.42 -6.70
C ILE A 40 0.13 -8.23 -5.40
N THR A 41 0.81 -7.87 -4.30
CA THR A 41 0.16 -7.60 -3.01
C THR A 41 -0.82 -6.43 -3.10
N HIS A 42 -0.43 -5.35 -3.78
CA HIS A 42 -1.29 -4.19 -3.99
C HIS A 42 -2.53 -4.53 -4.84
N LEU A 43 -2.32 -5.33 -5.89
CA LEU A 43 -3.39 -5.78 -6.78
C LEU A 43 -4.37 -6.73 -6.09
N ALA A 44 -3.95 -7.49 -5.09
CA ALA A 44 -4.87 -8.31 -4.30
C ALA A 44 -6.02 -7.49 -3.68
N PHE A 45 -5.74 -6.24 -3.29
CA PHE A 45 -6.76 -5.33 -2.74
C PHE A 45 -7.50 -4.51 -3.81
N TYR A 46 -6.86 -4.20 -4.94
CA TYR A 46 -7.42 -3.30 -5.96
C TYR A 46 -8.04 -3.98 -7.17
N SER A 47 -7.50 -5.11 -7.62
CA SER A 47 -8.04 -5.92 -8.72
C SER A 47 -8.63 -7.25 -8.27
N GLY A 48 -8.62 -7.51 -6.96
CA GLY A 48 -9.24 -8.67 -6.33
C GLY A 48 -8.25 -9.78 -6.00
N TRP A 49 -8.52 -10.47 -4.89
CA TRP A 49 -7.66 -11.52 -4.35
C TRP A 49 -7.39 -12.64 -5.35
N GLN A 50 -8.40 -13.06 -6.12
CA GLN A 50 -8.28 -14.17 -7.07
C GLN A 50 -7.27 -13.88 -8.18
N ASN A 51 -7.34 -12.69 -8.78
CA ASN A 51 -6.43 -12.25 -9.82
C ASN A 51 -4.97 -12.23 -9.34
N ALA A 52 -4.75 -11.78 -8.09
CA ALA A 52 -3.41 -11.79 -7.50
C ALA A 52 -2.92 -13.21 -7.22
N MET A 53 -3.77 -14.08 -6.67
CA MET A 53 -3.40 -15.46 -6.35
C MET A 53 -3.10 -16.32 -7.59
N GLU A 54 -3.81 -16.08 -8.69
CA GLU A 54 -3.54 -16.76 -9.98
C GLU A 54 -2.21 -16.31 -10.59
N ALA A 55 -1.77 -15.08 -10.32
CA ALA A 55 -0.46 -14.58 -10.75
C ALA A 55 0.72 -15.22 -10.00
N VAL A 56 0.53 -15.60 -8.73
CA VAL A 56 1.59 -16.14 -7.85
C VAL A 56 2.36 -17.32 -8.47
N PRO A 57 1.72 -18.42 -8.91
CA PRO A 57 2.46 -19.57 -9.46
C PRO A 57 3.27 -19.20 -10.71
N VAL A 58 2.74 -18.32 -11.57
CA VAL A 58 3.42 -17.87 -12.79
C VAL A 58 4.68 -17.06 -12.46
N VAL A 59 4.59 -16.13 -11.50
CA VAL A 59 5.74 -15.35 -11.05
C VAL A 59 6.75 -16.23 -10.30
N ALA A 60 6.29 -17.18 -9.50
CA ALA A 60 7.14 -18.12 -8.78
C ALA A 60 7.99 -18.97 -9.74
N ASP A 61 7.44 -19.41 -10.87
CA ASP A 61 8.20 -20.14 -11.89
C ASP A 61 9.33 -19.29 -12.50
N VAL A 62 9.09 -18.00 -12.75
CA VAL A 62 10.12 -17.07 -13.24
C VAL A 62 11.19 -16.84 -12.18
N PHE A 63 10.79 -16.61 -10.92
CA PHE A 63 11.72 -16.42 -9.81
C PHE A 63 12.61 -17.65 -9.60
N LYS A 64 12.03 -18.86 -9.68
CA LYS A 64 12.78 -20.12 -9.62
C LYS A 64 13.78 -20.25 -10.77
N LYS A 65 13.39 -19.93 -12.00
CA LYS A 65 14.29 -19.94 -13.18
C LYS A 65 15.47 -18.98 -13.00
N ARG A 66 15.23 -17.81 -12.39
CA ARG A 66 16.24 -16.78 -12.14
C ARG A 66 16.97 -16.92 -10.81
N ARG A 67 16.67 -17.97 -10.02
CA ARG A 67 17.26 -18.23 -8.69
C ARG A 67 17.04 -17.07 -7.71
N ILE A 68 15.89 -16.40 -7.82
CA ILE A 68 15.45 -15.37 -6.89
C ILE A 68 14.88 -16.08 -5.66
N GLY A 69 15.52 -15.88 -4.51
CA GLY A 69 15.10 -16.42 -3.23
C GLY A 69 14.19 -15.46 -2.45
N THR A 70 13.66 -15.95 -1.33
CA THR A 70 12.81 -15.15 -0.42
C THR A 70 13.56 -13.99 0.24
N ASP A 71 14.90 -14.05 0.27
CA ASP A 71 15.80 -13.00 0.75
C ASP A 71 15.77 -11.73 -0.12
N GLN A 72 15.29 -11.83 -1.36
CA GLN A 72 15.16 -10.70 -2.30
C GLN A 72 13.73 -10.16 -2.38
N LEU A 73 12.81 -10.71 -1.58
CA LEU A 73 11.43 -10.28 -1.51
C LEU A 73 11.23 -9.25 -0.38
N PRO A 74 10.15 -8.46 -0.44
CA PRO A 74 9.85 -7.47 0.59
C PRO A 74 9.58 -8.18 1.92
N GLU A 75 9.96 -7.54 3.02
CA GLU A 75 9.61 -8.03 4.36
C GLU A 75 8.09 -8.07 4.53
N ALA A 76 7.60 -9.09 5.25
CA ALA A 76 6.18 -9.23 5.54
C ALA A 76 5.64 -8.03 6.34
N ASN A 77 6.44 -7.51 7.27
CA ASN A 77 6.11 -6.36 8.11
C ASN A 77 7.26 -5.34 8.12
N PRO A 78 7.37 -4.51 7.08
CA PRO A 78 8.44 -3.54 6.96
C PRO A 78 8.16 -2.27 7.78
N GLU A 79 9.20 -1.47 8.04
CA GLU A 79 9.00 -0.10 8.54
C GLU A 79 8.23 0.73 7.51
N LEU A 80 7.10 1.29 7.93
CA LEU A 80 6.19 2.04 7.08
C LEU A 80 6.68 3.48 6.86
N PHE A 81 6.38 4.04 5.70
CA PHE A 81 6.64 5.45 5.42
C PHE A 81 5.80 6.36 6.33
N PRO A 82 6.32 7.56 6.67
CA PRO A 82 5.56 8.55 7.42
C PRO A 82 4.26 8.92 6.70
N GLN A 83 3.18 9.05 7.46
CA GLN A 83 1.86 9.42 6.97
C GLN A 83 1.51 10.85 7.37
N ASP A 84 0.74 11.53 6.52
CA ASP A 84 0.10 12.79 6.87
C ASP A 84 -1.20 12.51 7.65
N GLU A 85 -1.12 12.58 8.98
CA GLU A 85 -2.22 12.28 9.89
C GLU A 85 -3.43 13.21 9.67
N ALA A 86 -3.19 14.49 9.37
CA ALA A 86 -4.27 15.45 9.15
C ALA A 86 -5.03 15.12 7.87
N ALA A 87 -4.29 14.83 6.82
CA ALA A 87 -4.89 14.51 5.53
C ALA A 87 -5.57 13.13 5.53
N GLU A 88 -5.06 12.16 6.29
CA GLU A 88 -5.77 10.89 6.52
C GLU A 88 -7.05 11.09 7.35
N ALA A 89 -7.03 11.92 8.39
CA ALA A 89 -8.23 12.23 9.18
C ALA A 89 -9.35 12.84 8.32
N ASP A 90 -8.99 13.77 7.42
CA ASP A 90 -9.93 14.36 6.47
C ASP A 90 -10.51 13.31 5.50
N ARG A 91 -9.67 12.41 4.98
CA ARG A 91 -10.10 11.30 4.11
C ARG A 91 -11.05 10.36 4.84
N ALA A 92 -10.70 9.93 6.05
CA ALA A 92 -11.51 9.04 6.88
C ALA A 92 -12.87 9.68 7.22
N ALA A 93 -12.89 10.97 7.57
CA ALA A 93 -14.13 11.70 7.83
C ALA A 93 -15.02 11.80 6.57
N ASN A 94 -14.43 11.92 5.38
CA ASN A 94 -15.19 11.88 4.14
C ASN A 94 -15.80 10.49 3.87
N VAL A 95 -15.05 9.41 4.09
CA VAL A 95 -15.56 8.03 3.95
C VAL A 95 -16.71 7.78 4.93
N GLN A 96 -16.56 8.17 6.20
CA GLN A 96 -17.63 8.06 7.20
C GLN A 96 -18.89 8.80 6.76
N ARG A 97 -18.75 10.02 6.23
CA ARG A 97 -19.89 10.83 5.78
C ARG A 97 -20.63 10.20 4.59
N GLN A 98 -19.90 9.56 3.68
CA GLN A 98 -20.50 9.00 2.46
C GLN A 98 -21.05 7.59 2.67
N TYR A 99 -20.37 6.77 3.46
CA TYR A 99 -20.65 5.32 3.54
C TYR A 99 -21.04 4.85 4.93
N GLY A 100 -21.01 5.72 5.95
CA GLY A 100 -21.24 5.32 7.34
C GLY A 100 -22.62 4.70 7.60
N GLU A 101 -23.67 5.16 6.93
CA GLU A 101 -25.01 4.57 7.07
C GLU A 101 -25.16 3.23 6.33
N VAL A 102 -24.27 2.94 5.38
CA VAL A 102 -24.38 1.77 4.50
C VAL A 102 -23.48 0.63 4.97
N SER A 103 -22.22 0.92 5.31
CA SER A 103 -21.24 -0.09 5.70
C SER A 103 -20.19 0.48 6.64
N GLN A 104 -20.32 0.17 7.93
CA GLN A 104 -19.30 0.49 8.93
C GLN A 104 -18.01 -0.30 8.71
N GLY A 105 -18.09 -1.53 8.21
CA GLY A 105 -16.88 -2.30 7.87
C GLY A 105 -15.99 -1.60 6.85
N VAL A 106 -16.58 -0.96 5.83
CA VAL A 106 -15.80 -0.15 4.87
C VAL A 106 -15.15 1.04 5.54
N VAL A 107 -15.83 1.69 6.49
CA VAL A 107 -15.27 2.83 7.24
C VAL A 107 -14.10 2.37 8.12
N ASP A 108 -14.24 1.23 8.80
CA ASP A 108 -13.27 0.74 9.78
C ASP A 108 -12.06 0.08 9.11
N ASP A 109 -12.27 -0.69 8.05
CA ASP A 109 -11.21 -1.47 7.41
C ASP A 109 -10.38 -0.63 6.43
N THR A 110 -10.99 0.36 5.77
CA THR A 110 -10.29 1.16 4.75
C THR A 110 -9.04 1.89 5.31
N PRO A 111 -9.10 2.60 6.46
CA PRO A 111 -7.91 3.18 7.07
C PRO A 111 -6.88 2.12 7.45
N ASN A 112 -7.30 1.05 8.11
CA ASN A 112 -6.38 0.08 8.71
C ASN A 112 -5.68 -0.79 7.68
N VAL A 113 -6.40 -1.26 6.67
CA VAL A 113 -5.88 -2.20 5.67
C VAL A 113 -5.19 -1.47 4.53
N LEU A 114 -5.72 -0.32 4.10
CA LEU A 114 -5.21 0.38 2.92
C LEU A 114 -4.27 1.52 3.29
N PHE A 115 -4.75 2.52 4.03
CA PHE A 115 -4.06 3.82 4.14
C PHE A 115 -3.00 3.87 5.24
N ASN A 116 -3.19 3.12 6.32
CA ASN A 116 -2.27 3.03 7.45
C ASN A 116 -1.31 1.83 7.33
N ASP A 117 -1.43 1.03 6.26
CA ASP A 117 -0.55 -0.12 5.99
C ASP A 117 -0.14 -0.18 4.51
N LEU A 118 -0.97 -0.75 3.63
CA LEU A 118 -0.63 -1.06 2.24
C LEU A 118 0.03 0.11 1.47
N TRP A 119 -0.50 1.32 1.63
CA TRP A 119 0.02 2.52 0.95
C TRP A 119 1.36 3.03 1.50
N LEU A 120 1.73 2.63 2.71
CA LEU A 120 2.93 3.09 3.41
C LEU A 120 4.11 2.10 3.33
N ARG A 121 3.91 0.86 2.87
CA ARG A 121 5.00 -0.14 2.77
C ARG A 121 6.17 0.39 1.90
N PRO A 122 7.45 0.06 2.10
CA PRO A 122 8.54 0.66 1.33
C PRO A 122 8.90 -0.09 0.03
N GLY A 123 8.45 -1.34 -0.15
CA GLY A 123 8.91 -2.20 -1.25
C GLY A 123 8.43 -1.77 -2.65
N LEU A 124 7.50 -0.81 -2.75
CA LEU A 124 7.13 -0.17 -4.01
C LEU A 124 7.08 1.33 -3.80
N LYS A 125 7.75 2.08 -4.68
CA LYS A 125 7.75 3.54 -4.60
C LYS A 125 6.34 4.06 -4.77
N LEU A 126 6.07 5.16 -4.08
CA LEU A 126 4.76 5.78 -4.06
C LEU A 126 4.25 6.17 -5.46
N ARG A 127 5.16 6.69 -6.31
CA ARG A 127 4.87 6.98 -7.72
C ARG A 127 4.42 5.74 -8.49
N ASP A 128 4.99 4.58 -8.21
CA ASP A 128 4.70 3.35 -8.93
C ASP A 128 3.40 2.70 -8.45
N ARG A 129 3.08 2.78 -7.14
CA ARG A 129 1.75 2.41 -6.60
C ARG A 129 0.62 3.17 -7.26
N SER A 130 0.84 4.46 -7.41
CA SER A 130 -0.06 5.40 -8.04
C SER A 130 -0.36 5.13 -9.50
N LEU A 131 0.51 4.37 -10.17
CA LEU A 131 0.32 3.94 -11.57
C LEU A 131 -0.47 2.63 -11.66
N VAL A 132 -0.44 1.82 -10.60
CA VAL A 132 -1.10 0.51 -10.54
C VAL A 132 -2.51 0.60 -9.96
N GLY A 133 -2.75 1.53 -9.04
CA GLY A 133 -4.05 1.77 -8.42
C GLY A 133 -4.51 3.23 -8.51
N PRO A 134 -5.81 3.52 -8.28
CA PRO A 134 -6.31 4.88 -8.19
C PRO A 134 -5.61 5.61 -7.04
N GLN A 135 -4.93 6.70 -7.37
CA GLN A 135 -4.31 7.62 -6.41
C GLN A 135 -5.32 8.10 -5.37
N PRO A 136 -5.05 8.02 -4.05
CA PRO A 136 -5.82 8.78 -3.09
C PRO A 136 -5.67 10.27 -3.41
N CYS A 137 -6.83 10.94 -3.48
CA CYS A 137 -6.92 12.34 -3.86
C CYS A 137 -5.92 13.19 -3.06
N ARG A 138 -4.96 13.79 -3.78
CA ARG A 138 -4.15 14.96 -3.37
C ARG A 138 -3.22 14.84 -2.14
N LEU A 139 -2.95 13.67 -1.55
CA LEU A 139 -2.07 13.60 -0.36
C LEU A 139 -0.57 13.69 -0.65
N LEU A 140 -0.12 13.29 -1.84
CA LEU A 140 1.30 12.89 -1.99
C LEU A 140 2.16 13.87 -2.81
N HIS A 141 1.54 14.89 -3.40
CA HIS A 141 2.28 15.93 -4.12
C HIS A 141 3.07 16.84 -3.15
N ARG A 142 2.51 17.16 -1.97
CA ARG A 142 3.15 18.09 -1.02
C ARG A 142 4.37 17.53 -0.30
N LEU A 143 4.43 16.21 -0.03
CA LEU A 143 5.60 15.61 0.63
C LEU A 143 6.79 15.46 -0.34
N ALA A 144 6.54 15.20 -1.63
CA ALA A 144 7.58 15.17 -2.65
C ALA A 144 8.17 16.56 -2.95
N GLU A 145 7.34 17.61 -2.93
CA GLU A 145 7.79 19.01 -3.04
C GLU A 145 8.58 19.47 -1.81
N SER A 146 8.17 19.07 -0.60
CA SER A 146 8.89 19.37 0.65
C SER A 146 10.31 18.78 0.68
N LEU A 147 10.51 17.55 0.17
CA LEU A 147 11.82 16.92 0.08
C LEU A 147 12.72 17.58 -0.97
N HIS A 148 12.16 18.13 -2.05
CA HIS A 148 12.91 18.94 -3.02
C HIS A 148 13.29 20.32 -2.46
N CYS A 149 12.43 20.92 -1.62
CA CYS A 149 12.68 22.22 -1.01
C CYS A 149 13.73 22.17 0.12
N HIS A 150 13.86 21.06 0.86
CA HIS A 150 14.85 20.94 1.94
C HIS A 150 16.31 20.88 1.43
N ALA A 151 16.54 20.56 0.16
CA ALA A 151 17.87 20.59 -0.43
C ALA A 151 18.35 22.01 -0.81
N SER A 152 17.46 23.02 -0.76
CA SER A 152 17.69 24.33 -1.38
C SER A 152 17.24 25.53 -0.55
N HIS A 153 17.50 25.62 0.77
CA HIS A 153 17.62 26.93 1.44
C HIS A 153 18.16 26.87 2.88
N PRO A 154 19.19 27.66 3.24
CA PRO A 154 19.74 27.69 4.59
C PRO A 154 19.14 28.82 5.42
N GLN A 155 17.84 28.82 5.74
CA GLN A 155 17.33 29.77 6.75
C GLN A 155 15.94 29.40 7.25
N ARG A 156 15.86 28.81 8.44
CA ARG A 156 14.85 29.08 9.49
C ARG A 156 15.06 28.12 10.68
N ARG A 157 16.09 28.43 11.47
CA ARG A 157 15.97 28.26 12.92
C ARG A 157 15.04 29.36 13.43
N GLN A 158 14.21 29.00 14.40
CA GLN A 158 13.45 29.82 15.35
C GLN A 158 11.94 29.84 15.13
N LEU A 159 11.27 29.60 16.28
CA LEU A 159 9.85 29.72 16.61
C LEU A 159 9.02 28.49 16.22
N GLY A 160 8.47 27.69 17.13
CA GLY A 160 8.27 27.84 18.58
C GLY A 160 7.06 26.97 18.94
N VAL A 161 7.32 25.85 19.59
CA VAL A 161 6.33 24.84 20.02
C VAL A 161 5.31 25.47 20.97
N ARG A 162 4.01 25.39 20.66
CA ARG A 162 2.94 25.45 21.66
C ARG A 162 1.69 24.64 21.28
N ALA A 163 1.46 23.62 22.11
CA ALA A 163 0.19 23.11 22.62
C ALA A 163 -0.83 22.50 21.65
N ALA A 164 -0.76 21.17 21.49
CA ALA A 164 -1.95 20.35 21.21
C ALA A 164 -2.55 19.89 22.55
N ALA A 165 -3.78 20.32 22.82
CA ALA A 165 -4.57 19.88 23.96
C ALA A 165 -5.03 18.43 23.77
N ALA A 166 -4.99 17.66 24.86
CA ALA A 166 -5.36 16.26 24.92
C ALA A 166 -6.83 16.01 24.54
N ILE A 167 -7.07 15.06 23.63
CA ILE A 167 -8.38 14.47 23.36
C ILE A 167 -8.33 13.01 23.87
N PRO A 168 -9.28 12.57 24.71
CA PRO A 168 -9.22 11.25 25.35
C PRO A 168 -9.59 10.12 24.39
N GLN A 169 -8.83 9.03 24.45
CA GLN A 169 -9.05 7.80 23.67
C GLN A 169 -10.22 7.00 24.26
N PRO A 170 -11.18 6.52 23.46
CA PRO A 170 -12.20 5.58 23.94
C PRO A 170 -11.61 4.17 24.12
N THR A 171 -11.74 3.65 25.34
CA THR A 171 -11.25 2.35 25.79
C THR A 171 -11.94 1.19 25.05
N SER A 172 -11.12 0.28 24.55
CA SER A 172 -11.46 -0.99 23.92
C SER A 172 -12.24 -1.92 24.88
N SER A 173 -13.55 -2.11 24.65
CA SER A 173 -14.33 -3.15 25.33
C SER A 173 -15.60 -3.59 24.57
N VAL A 174 -15.54 -3.74 23.25
CA VAL A 174 -16.70 -4.25 22.48
C VAL A 174 -16.40 -5.51 21.64
N TYR A 175 -15.14 -5.82 21.33
CA TYR A 175 -14.81 -7.01 20.52
C TYR A 175 -14.53 -8.31 21.33
N ALA A 176 -14.31 -8.23 22.64
CA ALA A 176 -13.91 -9.40 23.45
C ALA A 176 -15.08 -10.27 23.99
N ARG A 177 -16.34 -9.97 23.65
CA ARG A 177 -17.51 -10.62 24.28
C ARG A 177 -18.42 -11.39 23.32
N ARG A 178 -17.97 -11.66 22.08
CA ARG A 178 -18.76 -12.39 21.06
C ARG A 178 -18.07 -13.61 20.46
N ALA A 179 -16.99 -14.10 21.07
CA ALA A 179 -16.39 -15.40 20.77
C ALA A 179 -16.71 -16.38 21.91
N GLY A 180 -17.98 -16.80 21.99
CA GLY A 180 -18.39 -17.95 22.79
C GLY A 180 -17.97 -19.25 22.10
N VAL A 181 -16.68 -19.58 22.17
CA VAL A 181 -16.16 -20.88 21.73
C VAL A 181 -15.43 -21.52 22.92
N THR A 182 -16.12 -22.43 23.58
CA THR A 182 -15.54 -23.39 24.52
C THR A 182 -14.82 -24.45 23.69
N LEU A 183 -13.52 -24.67 23.95
CA LEU A 183 -12.82 -25.86 23.49
C LEU A 183 -11.74 -26.25 24.51
N ALA A 184 -11.84 -27.51 24.93
CA ALA A 184 -11.05 -28.28 25.90
C ALA A 184 -11.32 -27.99 27.39
#